data_AF-A0A7K4ALV8-F1
#
_entry.id   AF-A0A7K4ALV8-F1
#
_cell.length_a   1.000
_cell.length_b   1.000
_cell.length_c   1.000
_cell.angle_alpha   90.00
_cell.angle_beta   90.00
_cell.angle_gamma   90.00
#
_symmetry.space_group_name_H-M   'P 1'
#
loop_
_entity.id
_entity.type
_entity.pdbx_description
1 polymer ?
#
loop_
_entity_poly.entity_id
_entity_poly.type
_entity_poly.pdbx_seq_one_letter_code
_entity_poly.pdbx_strand_id
1 'polypeptide(L)'
;MTAQASTEAVQLHTRNMLDGRHLVPGEKIIWESRPAIVVVLLKPLAMIILALIFASIILTYDGSVLYLVIALILAGLLIPFDRRLGIPAAIAGVIVAFLVSIDRSLDVLVFIPVVLGALPLLITYLQWRNTVFVLTDRRIISQYGFLSRHFNDTGLDKVQNISLNQPMLERLFGFGDITIATSAEVGGMIKRQPGLRLHSGGGVVWENVPQPFETEKMLSQYVYHPMGPVRSMST
;
A
#
# COMPACT_ATOMS: atom_id res chain seq x y z
N MET A 1 -22.49 43.32 17.30
CA MET A 1 -23.32 43.10 16.09
C MET A 1 -22.44 43.50 14.93
N THR A 2 -21.88 42.65 14.08
CA THR A 2 -22.40 41.53 13.26
C THR A 2 -21.21 40.63 12.91
N ALA A 3 -21.19 39.35 13.27
CA ALA A 3 -21.61 38.21 12.43
C ALA A 3 -20.92 38.13 11.05
N GLN A 4 -19.92 37.25 10.94
CA GLN A 4 -19.71 36.44 9.73
C GLN A 4 -18.91 35.19 10.09
N ALA A 5 -19.66 34.09 10.24
CA ALA A 5 -19.19 32.74 10.41
C ALA A 5 -19.12 32.04 9.03
N SER A 6 -18.29 31.01 8.97
CA SER A 6 -18.47 29.78 8.18
C SER A 6 -18.71 29.93 6.68
N THR A 7 -17.64 29.77 5.90
CA THR A 7 -17.72 29.12 4.57
C THR A 7 -16.43 28.35 4.30
N GLU A 8 -16.11 27.38 5.17
CA GLU A 8 -15.37 26.21 4.72
C GLU A 8 -16.31 25.43 3.81
N ALA A 9 -16.22 25.71 2.52
CA ALA A 9 -16.88 24.92 1.49
C ALA A 9 -16.41 23.48 1.63
N VAL A 10 -17.30 22.62 2.14
CA VAL A 10 -17.24 21.17 2.03
C VAL A 10 -17.10 20.85 0.54
N GLN A 11 -15.86 20.66 0.09
CA GLN A 11 -15.58 20.23 -1.28
C GLN A 11 -16.23 18.86 -1.48
N LEU A 12 -17.26 18.81 -2.32
CA LEU A 12 -17.77 17.56 -2.90
C LEU A 12 -16.61 16.91 -3.67
N HIS A 13 -15.92 15.99 -3.01
CA HIS A 13 -14.80 15.26 -3.59
C HIS A 13 -15.31 14.48 -4.80
N THR A 14 -14.93 14.95 -5.99
CA THR A 14 -15.30 14.36 -7.28
C THR A 14 -14.14 13.49 -7.76
N ARG A 15 -13.79 12.44 -7.01
CA ARG A 15 -13.13 11.31 -7.64
C ARG A 15 -14.16 10.18 -7.67
N ASN A 16 -14.07 9.35 -8.69
CA ASN A 16 -14.97 8.22 -8.88
C ASN A 16 -14.05 7.00 -8.89
N MET A 17 -13.31 6.83 -7.79
CA MET A 17 -12.34 5.74 -7.67
C MET A 17 -13.04 4.40 -7.49
N LEU A 18 -14.19 4.41 -6.82
CA LEU A 18 -15.09 3.27 -6.70
C LEU A 18 -16.14 3.33 -7.81
N ASP A 19 -16.43 2.19 -8.43
CA ASP A 19 -17.51 2.08 -9.39
C ASP A 19 -18.86 2.24 -8.67
N GLY A 20 -19.66 3.23 -9.07
CA GLY A 20 -20.95 3.57 -8.47
C GLY A 20 -21.97 2.41 -8.47
N ARG A 21 -21.73 1.35 -9.25
CA ARG A 21 -22.51 0.10 -9.21
C ARG A 21 -22.49 -0.61 -7.86
N HIS A 22 -21.55 -0.28 -6.97
CA HIS A 22 -21.43 -0.86 -5.63
C HIS A 22 -22.13 -0.03 -4.53
N LEU A 23 -22.59 1.17 -4.87
CA LEU A 23 -23.27 2.07 -3.94
C LEU A 23 -24.77 1.77 -3.92
N VAL A 24 -25.38 1.83 -2.75
CA VAL A 24 -26.84 1.76 -2.61
C VAL A 24 -27.45 3.04 -3.21
N PRO A 25 -28.60 2.98 -3.91
CA PRO A 25 -29.23 4.18 -4.43
C PRO A 25 -29.46 5.25 -3.33
N GLY A 26 -28.91 6.44 -3.54
CA GLY A 26 -28.95 7.55 -2.60
C GLY A 26 -27.85 7.58 -1.53
N GLU A 27 -26.92 6.63 -1.55
CA GLU A 27 -25.70 6.63 -0.72
C GLU A 27 -24.71 7.68 -1.22
N LYS A 28 -24.15 8.49 -0.31
CA LYS A 28 -23.24 9.59 -0.65
C LYS A 28 -21.82 9.25 -0.20
N ILE A 29 -20.87 9.36 -1.14
CA ILE A 29 -19.44 9.27 -0.81
C ILE A 29 -19.02 10.57 -0.10
N ILE A 30 -18.41 10.41 1.06
CA ILE A 30 -17.89 11.51 1.89
C ILE A 30 -16.41 11.70 1.60
N TRP A 31 -15.67 10.59 1.51
CA TRP A 31 -14.24 10.61 1.28
C TRP A 31 -13.80 9.34 0.57
N GLU A 32 -12.78 9.48 -0.28
CA GLU A 32 -12.13 8.36 -0.92
C GLU A 32 -10.62 8.63 -1.02
N SER A 33 -9.83 7.57 -0.89
CA SER A 33 -8.38 7.67 -1.01
C SER A 33 -7.75 6.34 -1.40
N ARG A 34 -6.44 6.39 -1.59
CA ARG A 34 -5.56 5.26 -1.88
C ARG A 34 -4.41 5.24 -0.89
N PRO A 35 -3.77 4.09 -0.68
CA PRO A 35 -2.52 4.05 0.07
C PRO A 35 -1.47 4.97 -0.56
N ALA A 36 -0.56 5.49 0.25
CA ALA A 36 0.50 6.39 -0.18
C ALA A 36 1.44 5.69 -1.18
N ILE A 37 1.49 6.21 -2.41
CA ILE A 37 2.25 5.59 -3.51
C ILE A 37 3.74 5.45 -3.19
N VAL A 38 4.30 6.41 -2.45
CA VAL A 38 5.72 6.46 -2.08
C VAL A 38 6.13 5.23 -1.27
N VAL A 39 5.27 4.80 -0.34
CA VAL A 39 5.57 3.66 0.55
C VAL A 39 5.49 2.36 -0.21
N VAL A 40 4.48 2.27 -1.08
CA VAL A 40 4.21 1.09 -1.88
C VAL A 40 5.30 0.88 -2.93
N LEU A 41 5.84 1.96 -3.52
CA LEU A 41 6.93 1.89 -4.50
C LEU A 41 8.33 1.76 -3.90
N LEU A 42 8.52 1.99 -2.60
CA LEU A 42 9.85 2.00 -1.99
C LEU A 42 10.57 0.65 -2.14
N LYS A 43 9.86 -0.45 -1.86
CA LYS A 43 10.41 -1.82 -1.95
C LYS A 43 10.84 -2.22 -3.36
N PRO A 44 9.98 -2.11 -4.40
CA PRO A 44 10.39 -2.45 -5.76
C PRO A 44 11.48 -1.50 -6.28
N LEU A 45 11.48 -0.22 -5.91
CA LEU A 45 12.54 0.71 -6.30
C LEU A 45 13.89 0.29 -5.71
N ALA A 46 13.93 -0.09 -4.43
CA ALA A 46 15.15 -0.59 -3.80
C ALA A 46 15.68 -1.86 -4.47
N MET A 47 14.78 -2.77 -4.89
CA MET A 47 15.18 -3.97 -5.66
C MET A 47 15.79 -3.61 -7.01
N ILE A 48 15.19 -2.67 -7.75
CA ILE A 48 15.72 -2.23 -9.04
C ILE A 48 17.11 -1.62 -8.85
N ILE A 49 17.26 -0.71 -7.88
CA ILE A 49 18.56 -0.09 -7.58
C ILE A 49 19.60 -1.17 -7.26
N LEU A 50 19.25 -2.13 -6.41
CA LEU A 50 20.15 -3.22 -6.03
C LEU A 50 20.53 -4.11 -7.22
N ALA A 51 19.57 -4.44 -8.09
CA ALA A 51 19.81 -5.23 -9.28
C ALA A 51 20.66 -4.48 -10.32
N LEU A 52 20.50 -3.16 -10.42
CA LEU A 52 21.35 -2.31 -11.27
C LEU A 52 22.78 -2.21 -10.72
N ILE A 53 22.95 -2.09 -9.41
CA ILE A 53 24.27 -2.14 -8.77
C ILE A 53 24.92 -3.50 -9.01
N PHE A 54 24.18 -4.60 -8.80
CA PHE A 54 24.64 -5.95 -9.13
C PHE A 54 25.09 -6.04 -10.59
N ALA A 55 24.29 -5.51 -11.52
CA ALA A 55 24.63 -5.55 -12.93
C ALA A 55 25.89 -4.75 -13.26
N SER A 56 26.02 -3.56 -12.66
CA SER A 56 27.23 -2.74 -12.79
C SER A 56 28.46 -3.50 -12.30
N ILE A 57 28.39 -4.18 -11.14
CA ILE A 57 29.49 -4.96 -10.57
C ILE A 57 29.91 -6.09 -11.51
N ILE A 58 28.95 -6.85 -12.06
CA ILE A 58 29.22 -7.96 -12.99
C ILE A 58 29.80 -7.44 -14.32
N LEU A 59 29.30 -6.32 -14.86
CA LEU A 59 29.83 -5.76 -16.10
C LEU A 59 31.26 -5.26 -15.95
N THR A 60 31.64 -4.76 -14.77
CA THR A 60 33.01 -4.31 -14.45
C THR A 60 33.92 -5.41 -13.91
N TYR A 61 33.48 -6.67 -13.92
CA TYR A 61 34.22 -7.79 -13.35
C TYR A 61 35.60 -7.97 -14.02
N ASP A 62 36.65 -7.96 -13.19
CA ASP A 62 38.07 -8.03 -13.59
C ASP A 62 38.72 -9.39 -13.33
N GLY A 63 37.94 -10.39 -12.90
CA GLY A 63 38.46 -11.69 -12.49
C GLY A 63 38.74 -11.80 -10.99
N SER A 64 38.63 -10.71 -10.22
CA SER A 64 38.93 -10.73 -8.79
C SER A 64 37.79 -11.33 -7.96
N VAL A 65 38.16 -12.13 -6.96
CA VAL A 65 37.21 -12.81 -6.06
C VAL A 65 36.31 -11.81 -5.32
N LEU A 66 36.80 -10.60 -5.05
CA LEU A 66 36.06 -9.57 -4.33
C LEU A 66 34.78 -9.13 -5.07
N TYR A 67 34.82 -8.99 -6.40
CA TYR A 67 33.63 -8.63 -7.18
C TYR A 67 32.58 -9.74 -7.15
N LEU A 68 33.00 -11.01 -7.17
CA LEU A 68 32.09 -12.15 -7.03
C LEU A 68 31.43 -12.16 -5.65
N VAL A 69 32.20 -11.94 -4.59
CA VAL A 69 31.66 -11.87 -3.23
C VAL A 69 30.65 -10.74 -3.10
N ILE A 70 30.96 -9.55 -3.62
CA ILE A 70 30.02 -8.42 -3.63
C ILE A 70 28.76 -8.76 -4.44
N ALA A 71 28.90 -9.35 -5.63
CA ALA A 71 27.78 -9.74 -6.46
C ALA A 71 26.87 -10.76 -5.75
N LEU A 72 27.43 -11.74 -5.04
CA LEU A 72 26.65 -12.71 -4.25
C LEU A 72 25.90 -12.05 -3.09
N ILE A 73 26.53 -11.09 -2.40
CA ILE A 73 25.88 -10.30 -1.35
C ILE A 73 24.72 -9.49 -1.91
N LEU A 74 24.94 -8.78 -3.03
CA LEU A 74 23.91 -7.98 -3.68
C LEU A 74 22.74 -8.85 -4.18
N ALA A 75 23.03 -10.02 -4.75
CA ALA A 75 22.01 -10.99 -5.14
C ALA A 75 21.19 -11.46 -3.94
N GLY A 76 21.83 -11.82 -2.82
CA GLY A 76 21.14 -12.23 -1.59
C GLY A 76 20.29 -11.12 -0.97
N LEU A 77 20.73 -9.86 -1.08
CA LEU A 77 20.04 -8.70 -0.52
C LEU A 77 18.72 -8.38 -1.25
N LEU A 78 18.44 -9.00 -2.42
CA LEU A 78 17.14 -8.86 -3.11
C LEU A 78 15.99 -9.58 -2.37
N ILE A 79 16.29 -10.64 -1.61
CA ILE A 79 15.31 -11.49 -0.94
C ILE A 79 14.43 -10.75 0.10
N PRO A 80 14.95 -9.91 1.02
CA PRO A 80 14.13 -9.26 2.05
C PRO A 80 13.09 -8.26 1.51
N PHE A 81 13.26 -7.73 0.30
CA PHE A 81 12.36 -6.71 -0.25
C PHE A 81 11.07 -7.31 -0.81
N ASP A 82 11.19 -8.38 -1.60
CA ASP A 82 10.06 -9.17 -2.09
C ASP A 82 10.44 -10.66 -2.06
N ARG A 83 9.82 -11.43 -1.19
CA ARG A 83 10.15 -12.86 -1.07
C ARG A 83 9.74 -13.66 -2.31
N ARG A 84 8.71 -13.24 -3.05
CA ARG A 84 8.17 -14.00 -4.20
C ARG A 84 9.07 -13.84 -5.42
N LEU A 85 9.55 -12.62 -5.68
CA LEU A 85 10.36 -12.30 -6.85
C LEU A 85 11.84 -12.10 -6.54
N GLY A 86 12.19 -11.75 -5.30
CA GLY A 86 13.57 -11.60 -4.85
C GLY A 86 14.33 -12.93 -4.76
N ILE A 87 13.66 -14.04 -4.39
CA ILE A 87 14.29 -15.37 -4.40
C ILE A 87 14.71 -15.78 -5.83
N PRO A 88 13.82 -15.82 -6.83
CA PRO A 88 14.24 -16.18 -8.19
C PRO A 88 15.23 -15.17 -8.78
N ALA A 89 15.10 -13.88 -8.48
CA ALA A 89 16.09 -12.88 -8.89
C ALA A 89 17.47 -13.13 -8.27
N ALA A 90 17.54 -13.49 -6.98
CA ALA A 90 18.77 -13.84 -6.29
C ALA A 90 19.42 -15.08 -6.89
N ILE A 91 18.64 -16.15 -7.12
CA ILE A 91 19.13 -17.39 -7.74
C ILE A 91 19.67 -17.11 -9.15
N ALA A 92 18.91 -16.37 -9.96
CA ALA A 92 19.36 -15.95 -11.28
C ALA A 92 20.65 -15.13 -11.20
N GLY A 93 20.74 -14.19 -10.25
CA GLY A 93 21.96 -13.42 -10.01
C GLY A 93 23.17 -14.29 -9.68
N VAL A 94 23.03 -15.28 -8.80
CA VAL A 94 24.11 -16.22 -8.46
C VAL A 94 24.54 -17.03 -9.67
N ILE A 95 23.59 -17.58 -10.45
CA ILE A 95 23.89 -18.35 -11.66
C ILE A 95 24.60 -17.47 -12.68
N VAL A 96 24.11 -16.25 -12.92
CA VAL A 96 24.71 -15.31 -13.87
C VAL A 96 26.11 -14.91 -13.43
N ALA A 97 26.32 -14.60 -12.16
CA ALA A 97 27.65 -14.27 -11.64
C ALA A 97 28.65 -15.41 -11.87
N PHE A 98 28.22 -16.65 -11.69
CA PHE A 98 29.04 -17.83 -11.95
C PHE A 98 29.35 -18.01 -13.44
N LEU A 99 28.33 -17.95 -14.31
CA LEU A 99 28.50 -18.11 -15.75
C LEU A 99 29.41 -17.04 -16.36
N VAL A 100 29.20 -15.77 -15.99
CA VAL A 100 30.01 -14.64 -16.43
C VAL A 100 31.44 -14.74 -15.92
N SER A 101 31.65 -15.34 -14.74
CA SER A 101 33.00 -15.59 -14.22
C SER A 101 33.80 -16.59 -15.05
N ILE A 102 33.14 -17.49 -15.76
CA ILE A 102 33.79 -18.50 -16.61
C ILE A 102 33.97 -17.95 -18.03
N ASP A 103 32.92 -17.31 -18.57
CA ASP A 103 32.91 -16.79 -19.93
C ASP A 103 32.27 -15.40 -19.99
N ARG A 104 33.09 -14.39 -20.31
CA ARG A 104 32.68 -12.98 -20.44
C ARG A 104 31.80 -12.71 -21.66
N SER A 105 31.72 -13.62 -22.62
CA SER A 105 30.76 -13.49 -23.73
C SER A 105 29.30 -13.51 -23.25
N LEU A 106 29.06 -14.01 -22.04
CA LEU A 106 27.74 -14.16 -21.43
C LEU A 106 27.29 -12.94 -20.60
N ASP A 107 28.01 -11.81 -20.65
CA ASP A 107 27.71 -10.60 -19.87
C ASP A 107 26.27 -10.10 -20.08
N VAL A 108 25.67 -10.36 -21.24
CA VAL A 108 24.27 -10.00 -21.54
C VAL A 108 23.26 -10.66 -20.58
N LEU A 109 23.60 -11.79 -19.97
CA LEU A 109 22.73 -12.50 -19.03
C LEU A 109 22.50 -11.70 -17.73
N VAL A 110 23.32 -10.68 -17.46
CA VAL A 110 23.18 -9.77 -16.31
C VAL A 110 21.84 -9.04 -16.27
N PHE A 111 21.18 -8.88 -17.42
CA PHE A 111 19.87 -8.25 -17.48
C PHE A 111 18.74 -9.15 -16.94
N ILE A 112 18.96 -10.46 -16.80
CA ILE A 112 17.94 -11.38 -16.24
C ILE A 112 17.54 -10.98 -14.81
N PRO A 113 18.47 -10.91 -13.82
CA PRO A 113 18.11 -10.48 -12.47
C PRO A 113 17.60 -9.03 -12.41
N VAL A 114 18.03 -8.15 -13.33
CA VAL A 114 17.52 -6.77 -13.44
C VAL A 114 16.05 -6.76 -13.85
N VAL A 115 15.68 -7.52 -14.88
CA VAL A 115 14.28 -7.66 -15.32
C VAL A 115 13.44 -8.27 -14.20
N LEU A 116 13.92 -9.35 -13.57
CA LEU A 116 13.23 -9.98 -12.44
C LEU A 116 13.06 -9.03 -11.25
N GLY A 117 14.05 -8.17 -10.97
CA GLY A 117 14.00 -7.14 -9.94
C GLY A 117 13.07 -5.97 -10.28
N ALA A 118 12.81 -5.72 -11.57
CA ALA A 118 11.90 -4.67 -12.04
C ALA A 118 10.43 -5.11 -12.12
N LEU A 119 10.15 -6.41 -12.33
CA LEU A 119 8.78 -6.96 -12.35
C LEU A 119 7.91 -6.60 -11.14
N PRO A 120 8.41 -6.62 -9.88
CA PRO A 120 7.64 -6.22 -8.72
C PRO A 120 7.03 -4.81 -8.86
N LEU A 121 7.74 -3.87 -9.49
CA LEU A 121 7.24 -2.50 -9.67
C LEU A 121 5.90 -2.48 -10.42
N LEU A 122 5.80 -3.24 -11.51
CA LEU A 122 4.58 -3.32 -12.30
C LEU A 122 3.44 -3.95 -11.50
N ILE A 123 3.72 -5.07 -10.83
CA ILE A 123 2.72 -5.81 -10.04
C ILE A 123 2.21 -4.94 -8.89
N THR A 124 3.13 -4.32 -8.15
CA THR A 124 2.83 -3.45 -7.03
C THR A 124 2.07 -2.20 -7.48
N TYR A 125 2.43 -1.62 -8.62
CA TYR A 125 1.69 -0.50 -9.20
C TYR A 125 0.24 -0.88 -9.58
N LEU A 126 0.06 -2.06 -10.20
CA LEU A 126 -1.27 -2.57 -10.54
C LEU A 126 -2.12 -2.86 -9.30
N GLN A 127 -1.52 -3.40 -8.25
CA GLN A 127 -2.19 -3.59 -6.95
C GLN A 127 -2.58 -2.26 -6.33
N TRP A 128 -1.65 -1.31 -6.25
CA TRP A 128 -1.90 0.04 -5.74
C TRP A 128 -3.05 0.73 -6.45
N ARG A 129 -3.09 0.63 -7.78
CA ARG A 129 -4.15 1.25 -8.60
C ARG A 129 -5.54 0.71 -8.28
N ASN A 130 -5.64 -0.54 -7.85
CA ASN A 130 -6.90 -1.21 -7.56
C ASN A 130 -7.26 -1.23 -6.07
N THR A 131 -6.40 -0.69 -5.21
CA THR A 131 -6.69 -0.52 -3.78
C THR A 131 -7.34 0.84 -3.54
N VAL A 132 -8.55 0.84 -2.99
CA VAL A 132 -9.32 2.06 -2.73
C VAL A 132 -9.97 1.96 -1.35
N PHE A 133 -9.85 3.05 -0.58
CA PHE A 133 -10.52 3.25 0.70
C PHE A 133 -11.64 4.26 0.50
N VAL A 134 -12.86 3.95 0.96
CA VAL A 134 -14.03 4.81 0.78
C VAL A 134 -14.82 4.90 2.07
N LEU A 135 -15.19 6.12 2.44
CA LEU A 135 -16.13 6.44 3.50
C LEU A 135 -17.43 6.97 2.87
N THR A 136 -18.55 6.34 3.21
CA THR A 136 -19.89 6.79 2.83
C THR A 136 -20.68 7.27 4.05
N ASP A 137 -21.87 7.82 3.81
CA ASP A 137 -22.82 8.22 4.86
C ASP A 137 -23.37 7.05 5.68
N ARG A 138 -23.14 5.81 5.27
CA ARG A 138 -23.72 4.61 5.91
C ARG A 138 -22.67 3.57 6.33
N ARG A 139 -21.56 3.49 5.60
CA ARG A 139 -20.56 2.42 5.77
C ARG A 139 -19.17 2.83 5.34
N ILE A 140 -18.22 2.02 5.77
CA ILE A 140 -16.82 2.07 5.37
C ILE A 140 -16.59 0.93 4.38
N ILE A 141 -16.04 1.25 3.20
CA ILE A 141 -15.77 0.29 2.12
C ILE A 141 -14.27 0.25 1.87
N SER A 142 -13.73 -0.96 1.81
CA SER A 142 -12.33 -1.21 1.44
C SER A 142 -12.28 -2.18 0.27
N GLN A 143 -11.66 -1.76 -0.82
CA GLN A 143 -11.43 -2.60 -1.98
C GLN A 143 -9.94 -2.89 -2.13
N TYR A 144 -9.59 -4.17 -2.31
CA TYR A 144 -8.21 -4.63 -2.50
C TYR A 144 -8.09 -5.59 -3.68
N GLY A 145 -6.88 -5.67 -4.26
CA GLY A 145 -6.46 -6.76 -5.14
C GLY A 145 -6.50 -6.45 -6.63
N PHE A 146 -5.69 -7.20 -7.39
CA PHE A 146 -5.53 -7.04 -8.85
C PHE A 146 -6.24 -8.13 -9.64
N LEU A 147 -5.91 -9.41 -9.37
CA LEU A 147 -6.52 -10.58 -10.03
C LEU A 147 -7.78 -11.04 -9.29
N SER A 148 -7.71 -11.12 -7.96
CA SER A 148 -8.84 -11.37 -7.08
C SER A 148 -9.21 -10.06 -6.41
N ARG A 149 -10.44 -9.59 -6.63
CA ARG A 149 -10.95 -8.38 -5.97
C ARG A 149 -11.59 -8.77 -4.65
N HIS A 150 -11.10 -8.21 -3.57
CA HIS A 150 -11.67 -8.34 -2.24
C HIS A 150 -12.41 -7.05 -1.92
N PHE A 151 -13.68 -7.19 -1.57
CA PHE A 151 -14.53 -6.10 -1.09
C PHE A 151 -14.87 -6.39 0.35
N ASN A 152 -14.63 -5.41 1.21
CA ASN A 152 -15.05 -5.46 2.60
C ASN A 152 -15.87 -4.21 2.90
N ASP A 153 -17.11 -4.39 3.30
CA ASP A 153 -17.99 -3.31 3.73
C ASP A 153 -18.40 -3.48 5.19
N THR A 154 -18.36 -2.38 5.93
CA THR A 154 -18.67 -2.35 7.36
C THR A 154 -19.56 -1.15 7.64
N GLY A 155 -20.78 -1.41 8.11
CA GLY A 155 -21.70 -0.36 8.54
C GLY A 155 -21.10 0.51 9.64
N LEU A 156 -21.36 1.82 9.60
CA LEU A 156 -20.84 2.76 10.61
C LEU A 156 -21.33 2.41 12.02
N ASP A 157 -22.52 1.82 12.13
CA ASP A 157 -23.12 1.31 13.37
C ASP A 157 -22.35 0.16 14.02
N LYS A 158 -21.55 -0.57 13.24
CA LYS A 158 -20.75 -1.70 13.72
C LYS A 158 -19.34 -1.29 14.14
N VAL A 159 -18.94 -0.04 13.91
CA VAL A 159 -17.62 0.46 14.28
C VAL A 159 -17.61 0.76 15.77
N GLN A 160 -16.70 0.14 16.51
CA GLN A 160 -16.56 0.32 17.94
C GLN A 160 -15.45 1.31 18.30
N ASN A 161 -14.30 1.15 17.64
CA ASN A 161 -13.11 1.94 17.93
C ASN A 161 -12.33 2.23 16.65
N ILE A 162 -11.77 3.44 16.56
CA ILE A 162 -10.85 3.86 15.50
C ILE A 162 -9.52 4.19 16.19
N SER A 163 -8.42 3.67 15.68
CA SER A 163 -7.09 3.90 16.24
C SER A 163 -6.09 4.23 15.15
N LEU A 164 -5.34 5.31 15.36
CA LEU A 164 -4.27 5.77 14.48
C LEU A 164 -2.91 5.29 15.00
N ASN A 165 -2.14 4.62 14.16
CA ASN A 165 -0.73 4.31 14.41
C ASN A 165 0.13 5.05 13.38
N GLN A 166 1.01 5.93 13.85
CA GLN A 166 1.91 6.70 12.99
C GLN A 166 3.29 6.86 13.66
N PRO A 167 4.22 5.91 13.45
CA PRO A 167 5.59 6.04 13.93
C PRO A 167 6.33 7.21 13.26
N MET A 168 7.48 7.60 13.83
CA MET A 168 8.19 8.83 13.46
C MET A 168 8.51 8.94 11.96
N LEU A 169 8.90 7.83 11.33
CA LEU A 169 9.24 7.82 9.90
C LEU A 169 8.01 8.11 9.04
N GLU A 170 6.88 7.48 9.37
CA GLU A 170 5.61 7.66 8.64
C GLU A 170 5.06 9.08 8.83
N ARG A 171 5.26 9.66 10.03
CA ARG A 171 4.95 11.06 10.31
C ARG A 171 5.75 12.02 9.44
N LEU A 172 7.04 11.76 9.22
CA LEU A 172 7.89 12.58 8.36
C LEU A 172 7.42 12.57 6.91
N PHE A 173 6.94 11.42 6.44
CA PHE A 173 6.44 11.24 5.08
C PHE A 173 4.93 11.47 4.91
N GLY A 174 4.20 11.80 5.99
CA GLY A 174 2.79 12.17 5.95
C GLY A 174 1.81 11.02 5.71
N PHE A 175 2.18 9.78 6.03
CA PHE A 175 1.30 8.61 5.95
C PHE A 175 1.19 7.90 7.30
N GLY A 176 0.24 6.98 7.46
CA GLY A 176 0.10 6.16 8.66
C GLY A 176 -0.99 5.12 8.55
N ASP A 177 -1.12 4.26 9.55
CA ASP A 177 -2.07 3.16 9.55
C ASP A 177 -3.28 3.48 10.42
N ILE A 178 -4.49 3.25 9.88
CA ILE A 178 -5.75 3.41 10.60
C ILE A 178 -6.37 2.04 10.84
N THR A 179 -6.60 1.69 12.10
CA THR A 179 -7.26 0.46 12.51
C THR A 179 -8.69 0.75 12.94
N ILE A 180 -9.65 0.08 12.31
CA ILE A 180 -11.08 0.20 12.58
C ILE A 180 -11.54 -1.12 13.21
N ALA A 181 -11.82 -1.11 14.50
CA ALA A 181 -12.33 -2.28 15.22
C ALA A 181 -13.86 -2.35 15.09
N THR A 182 -14.38 -3.53 14.77
CA THR A 182 -15.82 -3.73 14.55
C THR A 182 -16.41 -4.71 15.56
N SER A 183 -17.73 -4.69 15.75
CA SER A 183 -18.45 -5.63 16.62
C SER A 183 -18.62 -7.03 16.03
N ALA A 184 -18.29 -7.21 14.74
CA ALA A 184 -18.43 -8.48 14.04
C ALA A 184 -17.08 -8.99 13.55
N GLU A 185 -16.31 -9.67 14.43
CA GLU A 185 -15.46 -10.83 14.08
C GLU A 185 -14.72 -11.40 15.31
N VAL A 186 -15.44 -12.18 16.12
CA VAL A 186 -14.88 -13.40 16.72
C VAL A 186 -15.29 -14.52 15.77
N GLY A 187 -14.51 -14.74 14.71
CA GLY A 187 -14.95 -15.59 13.60
C GLY A 187 -13.86 -15.87 12.57
N GLY A 188 -12.74 -16.42 13.03
CA GLY A 188 -11.79 -17.23 12.27
C GLY A 188 -11.56 -16.91 10.78
N MET A 189 -10.41 -16.28 10.49
CA MET A 189 -9.43 -16.81 9.53
C MET A 189 -8.12 -16.05 9.72
N ILE A 190 -7.21 -16.65 10.51
CA ILE A 190 -5.80 -16.26 10.50
C ILE A 190 -5.27 -16.55 9.09
N LYS A 191 -5.21 -15.52 8.24
CA LYS A 191 -4.33 -15.50 7.07
C LYS A 191 -3.23 -14.48 7.33
N ARG A 192 -2.05 -14.97 7.69
CA ARG A 192 -0.81 -14.18 7.64
C ARG A 192 -0.59 -13.76 6.19
N GLN A 193 -0.97 -12.53 5.85
CA GLN A 193 -0.65 -11.89 4.57
C GLN A 193 0.49 -10.87 4.78
N PRO A 194 1.39 -10.69 3.79
CA PRO A 194 2.37 -9.62 3.83
C PRO A 194 1.66 -8.27 3.74
N GLY A 195 1.88 -7.37 4.71
CA GLY A 195 1.15 -6.09 4.79
C GLY A 195 -0.26 -6.24 5.37
N LEU A 196 -0.42 -7.04 6.43
CA LEU A 196 -1.58 -6.98 7.31
C LEU A 196 -1.14 -7.35 8.73
N ARG A 197 -1.18 -6.39 9.66
CA ARG A 197 -1.02 -6.65 11.11
C ARG A 197 -2.38 -6.75 11.77
N LEU A 198 -2.91 -7.98 11.91
CA LEU A 198 -4.13 -8.23 12.66
C LEU A 198 -3.87 -8.16 14.18
N HIS A 199 -4.48 -7.21 14.86
CA HIS A 199 -4.76 -7.34 16.30
C HIS A 199 -5.99 -8.23 16.46
N SER A 200 -6.02 -9.03 17.52
CA SER A 200 -6.90 -10.20 17.75
C SER A 200 -8.44 -9.94 17.85
N GLY A 201 -8.99 -8.91 17.20
CA GLY A 201 -10.34 -8.39 17.47
C GLY A 201 -11.24 -8.04 16.27
N GLY A 202 -11.05 -8.61 15.07
CA GLY A 202 -12.07 -8.51 14.01
C GLY A 202 -12.25 -7.12 13.39
N GLY A 203 -11.14 -6.48 12.99
CA GLY A 203 -11.13 -5.11 12.48
C GLY A 203 -10.55 -4.98 11.06
N VAL A 204 -10.91 -3.89 10.40
CA VAL A 204 -10.36 -3.48 9.10
C VAL A 204 -9.15 -2.59 9.35
N VAL A 205 -8.02 -2.89 8.72
CA VAL A 205 -6.82 -2.05 8.77
C VAL A 205 -6.64 -1.38 7.42
N TRP A 206 -6.60 -0.05 7.42
CA TRP A 206 -6.16 0.74 6.28
C TRP A 206 -4.69 1.07 6.44
N GLU A 207 -3.86 0.45 5.61
CA GLU A 207 -2.42 0.67 5.65
C GLU A 207 -2.00 1.86 4.79
N ASN A 208 -1.02 2.63 5.27
CA ASN A 208 -0.38 3.73 4.54
C ASN A 208 -1.35 4.82 4.06
N VAL A 209 -2.34 5.18 4.88
CA VAL A 209 -3.31 6.24 4.58
C VAL A 209 -2.59 7.60 4.54
N PRO A 210 -2.76 8.40 3.46
CA PRO A 210 -2.20 9.75 3.40
C PRO A 210 -2.95 10.69 4.35
N GLN A 211 -2.23 11.59 5.02
CA GLN A 211 -2.80 12.52 6.01
C GLN A 211 -3.70 11.79 7.02
N PRO A 212 -3.14 10.82 7.77
CA PRO A 212 -3.94 9.87 8.52
C PRO A 212 -4.66 10.51 9.73
N PHE A 213 -4.13 11.61 10.28
CA PHE A 213 -4.79 12.38 11.34
C PHE A 213 -6.09 13.04 10.89
N GLU A 214 -6.10 13.66 9.70
CA GLU A 214 -7.31 14.28 9.15
C GLU A 214 -8.36 13.22 8.81
N THR A 215 -7.90 12.09 8.25
CA THR A 215 -8.76 10.96 7.91
C THR A 215 -9.38 10.34 9.17
N GLU A 216 -8.60 10.12 10.23
CA GLU A 216 -9.09 9.61 11.52
C GLU A 216 -10.11 10.58 12.13
N LYS A 217 -9.79 11.88 12.21
CA LYS A 217 -10.69 12.90 12.75
C LYS A 217 -12.04 12.90 12.02
N MET A 218 -12.00 12.81 10.69
CA MET A 218 -13.19 12.73 9.86
C MET A 218 -13.96 11.42 10.11
N LEU A 219 -13.31 10.26 10.15
CA LEU A 219 -13.95 8.99 10.48
C LEU A 219 -14.64 9.04 11.85
N SER A 220 -13.94 9.52 12.87
CA SER A 220 -14.45 9.68 14.23
C SER A 220 -15.65 10.63 14.30
N GLN A 221 -15.65 11.70 13.50
CA GLN A 221 -16.80 12.59 13.38
C GLN A 221 -18.03 11.85 12.84
N TYR A 222 -17.89 11.07 11.76
CA TYR A 222 -19.03 10.36 11.15
C TYR A 222 -19.49 9.13 11.93
N VAL A 223 -18.60 8.47 12.66
CA VAL A 223 -18.93 7.28 13.48
C VAL A 223 -19.57 7.67 14.81
N TYR A 224 -18.98 8.59 15.56
CA TYR A 224 -19.45 8.92 16.92
C TYR A 224 -20.46 10.06 16.97
N HIS A 225 -20.48 10.92 15.95
CA HIS A 225 -21.42 12.03 15.83
C HIS A 225 -22.05 12.00 14.43
N PRO A 226 -22.86 10.96 14.11
CA PRO A 226 -23.57 10.94 12.84
C PRO A 226 -24.36 12.23 12.73
N MET A 227 -23.99 13.08 11.75
CA MET A 227 -24.64 14.37 11.61
C MET A 227 -26.13 14.12 11.47
N GLY A 228 -26.93 14.59 12.43
CA GLY A 228 -28.36 14.69 12.25
C GLY A 228 -28.64 15.41 10.94
N PRO A 229 -29.77 15.12 10.26
CA PRO A 229 -30.05 15.66 8.94
C PRO A 229 -29.75 17.16 8.94
N VAL A 230 -28.88 17.59 8.01
CA VAL A 230 -28.58 19.00 7.80
C VAL A 230 -29.93 19.65 7.56
N ARG A 231 -30.48 20.32 8.58
CA ARG A 231 -31.68 21.12 8.42
C ARG A 231 -31.26 22.19 7.42
N SER A 232 -31.65 22.03 6.17
CA SER A 232 -31.59 23.12 5.20
C SER A 232 -32.28 24.29 5.87
N MET A 233 -31.54 25.33 6.22
CA MET A 233 -32.14 26.60 6.58
C MET A 233 -32.85 27.08 5.32
N SER A 234 -34.13 26.75 5.21
CA SER A 234 -35.05 27.39 4.29
C SER A 234 -35.07 28.87 4.66
N THR A 235 -34.41 29.68 3.85
CA THR A 235 -34.62 31.13 3.82
C THR A 235 -35.40 31.43 2.56
#